data_AF-A0AAE5P3T6-F1
#
_entry.id   AF-A0AAE5P3T6-F1
#
_cell.length_a   1.000
_cell.length_b   1.000
_cell.length_c   1.000
_cell.angle_alpha   90.00
_cell.angle_beta   90.00
_cell.angle_gamma   90.00
#
_symmetry.space_group_name_H-M   'P 1'
#
loop_
_entity.id
_entity.type
_entity.pdbx_description
1 polymer ?
#
loop_
_entity_poly.entity_id
_entity_poly.type
_entity_poly.pdbx_seq_one_letter_code
_entity_poly.pdbx_strand_id
1 'polypeptide(L)'
;MITKDLIQYTLVKDLIALPTPCNDVVYYPAKLAILEVQGTYSVFQALSHKSGLAYIVVTQPNTAKIILAGSKHSINELYHAIPWPNYEIEDGDNKFYYKELPSLQVLEDYFTNLKEQ
;
A
#
# COMPACT_ATOMS: atom_id res chain seq x y z
N MET A 1 -21.50 11.78 -23.33
CA MET A 1 -21.06 10.82 -22.30
C MET A 1 -19.71 11.31 -21.80
N ILE A 2 -19.62 11.63 -20.50
CA ILE A 2 -18.38 12.08 -19.87
C ILE A 2 -17.51 10.83 -19.68
N THR A 3 -16.36 10.78 -20.36
CA THR A 3 -15.34 9.76 -20.13
C THR A 3 -14.79 9.96 -18.72
N LYS A 4 -15.18 9.07 -17.81
CA LYS A 4 -14.53 8.91 -16.50
C LYS A 4 -13.05 8.65 -16.76
N ASP A 5 -12.19 9.54 -16.29
CA ASP A 5 -10.76 9.33 -16.15
C ASP A 5 -10.53 8.03 -15.38
N LEU A 6 -10.31 6.94 -16.12
CA LEU A 6 -9.77 5.71 -15.60
C LEU A 6 -8.29 5.98 -15.37
N ILE A 7 -7.88 6.06 -14.10
CA ILE A 7 -6.47 6.10 -13.74
C ILE A 7 -5.86 4.81 -14.27
N GLN A 8 -5.23 4.89 -15.44
CA GLN A 8 -4.49 3.79 -16.02
C GLN A 8 -3.26 3.55 -15.14
N TYR A 9 -3.21 2.38 -14.51
CA TYR A 9 -1.97 1.90 -13.91
C TYR A 9 -0.88 1.84 -14.99
N THR A 10 0.23 2.54 -14.76
CA THR A 10 1.42 2.34 -15.59
C THR A 10 2.10 1.05 -15.12
N LEU A 11 1.87 -0.02 -15.86
CA LEU A 11 2.49 -1.32 -15.59
C LEU A 11 3.94 -1.31 -16.10
N VAL A 12 4.89 -1.53 -15.20
CA VAL A 12 6.32 -1.67 -15.53
C VAL A 12 6.77 -3.03 -15.03
N LYS A 13 6.93 -4.02 -15.92
CA LYS A 13 7.39 -5.39 -15.57
C LYS A 13 6.66 -5.97 -14.34
N ASP A 14 5.34 -6.08 -14.41
CA ASP A 14 4.46 -6.59 -13.34
C ASP A 14 4.39 -5.76 -12.05
N LEU A 15 4.91 -4.53 -12.09
CA LEU A 15 4.78 -3.56 -11.01
C LEU A 15 3.82 -2.43 -11.40
N ILE A 16 3.16 -1.87 -10.39
CA ILE A 16 2.33 -0.68 -10.49
C ILE A 16 3.08 0.48 -9.85
N ALA A 17 3.16 1.59 -10.58
CA ALA A 17 3.73 2.83 -10.07
C ALA A 17 2.75 3.53 -9.10
N LEU A 18 3.28 3.96 -7.95
CA LEU A 18 2.58 4.75 -6.94
C LEU A 18 3.32 6.07 -6.73
N PRO A 19 2.77 7.20 -7.20
CA PRO A 19 3.29 8.52 -6.88
C PRO A 19 3.21 8.78 -5.37
N THR A 20 4.28 9.34 -4.80
CA THR A 20 4.36 9.68 -3.37
C THR A 20 4.24 11.19 -3.16
N PRO A 21 3.84 11.65 -1.94
CA PRO A 21 3.74 13.08 -1.62
C PRO A 21 5.04 13.88 -1.78
N CYS A 22 6.21 13.22 -1.77
CA CYS A 22 7.50 13.88 -1.92
C CYS A 22 7.95 14.03 -3.40
N ASN A 23 7.04 13.78 -4.34
CA ASN A 23 7.31 13.73 -5.79
C ASN A 23 8.39 12.70 -6.14
N ASP A 24 8.33 11.55 -5.48
CA ASP A 24 9.04 10.31 -5.83
C ASP A 24 8.01 9.28 -6.33
N VAL A 25 8.47 8.21 -6.98
CA VAL A 25 7.61 7.11 -7.45
C VAL A 25 8.12 5.80 -6.85
N VAL A 26 7.24 5.11 -6.12
CA VAL A 26 7.51 3.78 -5.59
C VAL A 26 6.72 2.75 -6.39
N TYR A 27 7.16 1.50 -6.35
CA TYR A 27 6.56 0.42 -7.14
C TYR A 27 6.10 -0.71 -6.23
N TYR A 28 4.96 -1.32 -6.56
CA TYR A 28 4.42 -2.47 -5.84
C TYR A 28 3.89 -3.53 -6.82
N PRO A 29 3.80 -4.81 -6.42
CA PRO A 29 3.39 -5.89 -7.33
C PRO A 29 1.95 -5.72 -7.85
N ALA A 30 1.76 -5.87 -9.16
CA ALA A 30 0.44 -5.88 -9.79
C ALA A 30 -0.47 -7.01 -9.27
N LYS A 31 0.12 -8.09 -8.74
CA LYS A 31 -0.59 -9.16 -8.02
C LYS A 31 -1.49 -8.62 -6.89
N LEU A 32 -1.11 -7.52 -6.22
CA LEU A 32 -1.95 -6.90 -5.20
C LEU A 32 -3.22 -6.24 -5.77
N ALA A 33 -3.16 -5.72 -7.00
CA ALA A 33 -4.36 -5.21 -7.68
C ALA A 33 -5.30 -6.36 -8.12
N ILE A 34 -4.75 -7.52 -8.46
CA ILE A 34 -5.56 -8.72 -8.76
C ILE A 34 -6.31 -9.18 -7.51
N LEU A 35 -5.63 -9.21 -6.35
CA LEU A 35 -6.26 -9.53 -5.07
C LEU A 35 -7.36 -8.52 -4.70
N GLU A 36 -7.13 -7.23 -4.95
CA GLU A 36 -8.13 -6.18 -4.75
C GLU A 36 -9.41 -6.43 -5.56
N VAL A 37 -9.28 -6.78 -6.85
CA VAL A 37 -10.41 -7.14 -7.71
C VAL A 37 -11.18 -8.37 -7.19
N GLN A 38 -10.50 -9.25 -6.46
CA GLN A 38 -11.08 -10.43 -5.80
C GLN A 38 -11.70 -10.12 -4.43
N GLY A 39 -11.66 -8.86 -3.99
CA GLY A 39 -12.21 -8.41 -2.71
C GLY A 39 -11.21 -8.44 -1.55
N THR A 40 -9.94 -8.72 -1.81
CA THR A 40 -8.87 -8.79 -0.81
C THR A 40 -8.04 -7.52 -0.83
N TYR A 41 -8.17 -6.72 0.22
CA TYR A 41 -7.35 -5.50 0.38
C TYR A 41 -6.05 -5.82 1.12
N SER A 42 -5.02 -5.02 0.87
CA SER A 42 -3.66 -5.26 1.36
C SER A 42 -3.05 -3.99 1.95
N VAL A 43 -2.32 -4.12 3.05
CA VAL A 43 -1.47 -3.08 3.63
C VAL A 43 -0.02 -3.46 3.46
N PHE A 44 0.80 -2.52 3.02
CA PHE A 44 2.24 -2.72 2.88
C PHE A 44 3.00 -1.43 3.14
N GLN A 45 4.31 -1.55 3.25
CA GLN A 45 5.20 -0.41 3.41
C GLN A 45 5.82 -0.02 2.08
N ALA A 46 6.03 1.28 1.87
CA ALA A 46 6.83 1.78 0.78
C ALA A 46 7.87 2.77 1.29
N LEU A 47 9.04 2.81 0.66
CA LEU A 47 10.14 3.71 1.02
C LEU A 47 10.45 4.61 -0.17
N SER A 48 10.39 5.93 0.03
CA SER A 48 10.89 6.89 -0.94
C SER A 48 12.41 6.93 -0.88
N HIS A 49 13.05 6.69 -2.03
CA HIS A 49 14.51 6.85 -2.17
C HIS A 49 14.93 8.31 -2.22
N LYS A 50 14.04 9.20 -2.68
CA LYS A 50 14.29 10.63 -2.77
C LYS A 50 14.34 11.33 -1.43
N SER A 51 13.39 11.03 -0.54
CA SER A 51 13.23 11.73 0.75
C SER A 51 13.68 10.92 1.95
N GLY A 52 13.80 9.59 1.82
CA GLY A 52 13.99 8.67 2.93
C GLY A 52 12.74 8.46 3.79
N LEU A 53 11.60 9.07 3.42
CA LEU A 53 10.32 8.84 4.08
C LEU A 53 9.79 7.45 3.76
N ALA A 54 9.20 6.82 4.75
CA ALA A 54 8.44 5.59 4.58
C ALA A 54 6.94 5.88 4.69
N TYR A 55 6.15 4.98 4.12
CA TYR A 55 4.71 5.11 4.01
C TYR A 55 4.02 3.80 4.39
N ILE A 56 2.84 3.92 5.00
CA ILE A 56 1.85 2.86 5.00
C ILE A 56 0.93 3.06 3.81
N VAL A 57 0.84 2.03 2.98
CA VAL A 57 0.04 2.02 1.76
C VAL A 57 -1.04 0.95 1.89
N VAL A 58 -2.23 1.25 1.39
CA VAL A 58 -3.39 0.36 1.38
C VAL A 58 -3.88 0.22 -0.05
N THR A 59 -4.18 -1.00 -0.50
CA THR A 59 -4.95 -1.19 -1.74
C THR A 59 -6.43 -0.92 -1.51
N GLN A 60 -7.03 -0.16 -2.43
CA GLN A 60 -8.44 0.20 -2.45
C GLN A 60 -8.98 -0.10 -3.85
N PRO A 61 -10.32 -0.10 -4.05
CA PRO A 61 -10.89 -0.39 -5.35
C PRO A 61 -10.28 0.48 -6.46
N ASN A 62 -9.58 -0.15 -7.40
CA ASN A 62 -8.89 0.49 -8.53
C ASN A 62 -7.74 1.46 -8.16
N THR A 63 -7.18 1.40 -6.94
CA THR A 63 -6.01 2.23 -6.59
C THR A 63 -5.22 1.72 -5.38
N ALA A 64 -4.09 2.35 -5.09
CA ALA A 64 -3.43 2.26 -3.80
C ALA A 64 -3.31 3.66 -3.17
N LYS A 65 -3.57 3.76 -1.88
CA LYS A 65 -3.58 5.03 -1.14
C LYS A 65 -2.54 5.01 -0.03
N ILE A 66 -1.75 6.07 0.05
CA ILE A 66 -0.88 6.35 1.19
C ILE A 66 -1.75 6.91 2.31
N ILE A 67 -1.75 6.24 3.47
CA ILE A 67 -2.56 6.63 4.63
C ILE A 67 -1.73 7.25 5.75
N LEU A 68 -0.43 6.96 5.80
CA LEU A 68 0.48 7.49 6.80
C LEU A 68 1.89 7.62 6.22
N ALA A 69 2.59 8.68 6.60
CA ALA A 69 3.97 8.96 6.22
C ALA A 69 4.80 9.24 7.47
N GLY A 70 6.06 8.82 7.48
CA GLY A 70 6.94 9.02 8.63
C GLY A 70 8.37 8.57 8.39
N SER A 71 9.16 8.52 9.47
CA SER A 71 10.49 7.93 9.41
C SER A 71 10.41 6.43 9.09
N LYS A 72 11.46 5.88 8.47
CA LYS A 72 11.55 4.43 8.24
C LYS A 72 11.32 3.61 9.51
N HIS A 73 11.87 4.06 10.63
CA HIS A 73 11.74 3.37 11.92
C HIS A 73 10.28 3.38 12.42
N SER A 74 9.66 4.56 12.49
CA SER A 74 8.28 4.71 12.99
C SER A 74 7.27 3.95 12.14
N ILE A 75 7.44 3.97 10.81
CA ILE A 75 6.58 3.21 9.88
C ILE A 75 6.80 1.71 10.02
N ASN A 76 8.03 1.27 10.33
CA ASN A 76 8.33 -0.13 10.61
C ASN A 76 7.65 -0.62 11.88
N GLU A 77 7.80 0.10 12.98
CA GLU A 77 7.13 -0.24 14.23
C GLU A 77 5.61 -0.30 14.06
N LEU A 78 5.04 0.72 13.41
CA LEU A 78 3.61 0.77 13.16
C LEU A 78 3.12 -0.38 12.26
N TYR A 79 3.84 -0.70 11.18
CA TYR A 79 3.48 -1.83 10.32
C TYR A 79 3.49 -3.16 11.07
N HIS A 80 4.51 -3.40 11.90
CA HIS A 80 4.60 -4.63 12.70
C HIS A 80 3.50 -4.72 13.78
N ALA A 81 3.03 -3.58 14.30
CA ALA A 81 1.96 -3.52 15.29
C ALA A 81 0.56 -3.81 14.71
N ILE A 82 0.38 -3.74 13.39
CA ILE A 82 -0.89 -4.08 12.74
C ILE A 82 -1.19 -5.56 12.97
N PRO A 83 -2.35 -5.92 13.56
CA PRO A 83 -2.62 -7.29 14.02
C PRO A 83 -2.99 -8.26 12.89
N TRP A 84 -3.08 -7.78 11.65
CA TRP A 84 -3.52 -8.60 10.53
C TRP A 84 -2.46 -9.58 10.02
N PRO A 85 -2.89 -10.72 9.44
CA PRO A 85 -1.99 -11.73 8.92
C PRO A 85 -1.04 -11.16 7.86
N ASN A 86 0.22 -11.58 7.91
CA ASN A 86 1.27 -11.16 6.98
C ASN A 86 1.54 -12.27 5.97
N TYR A 87 1.60 -11.91 4.70
CA TYR A 87 1.82 -12.79 3.56
C TYR A 87 3.03 -12.31 2.76
N GLU A 88 3.54 -13.18 1.89
CA GLU A 88 4.62 -12.87 0.97
C GLU A 88 4.22 -13.13 -0.48
N ILE A 89 4.69 -12.26 -1.37
CA ILE A 89 4.66 -12.44 -2.82
C ILE A 89 6.10 -12.66 -3.25
N GLU A 90 6.35 -13.80 -3.89
CA GLU A 90 7.61 -14.06 -4.57
C GLU A 90 7.59 -13.46 -5.98
N ASP A 91 8.64 -12.72 -6.31
CA ASP A 91 8.92 -12.14 -7.62
C ASP A 91 10.41 -12.35 -7.96
N GLY A 92 10.72 -13.51 -8.54
CA GLY A 92 12.10 -13.96 -8.73
C GLY A 92 12.83 -14.11 -7.39
N ASP A 93 13.98 -13.45 -7.25
CA ASP A 93 14.75 -13.42 -6.00
C ASP A 93 14.20 -12.40 -4.97
N ASN A 94 13.21 -11.60 -5.35
CA ASN A 94 12.64 -10.58 -4.46
C ASN A 94 11.41 -11.12 -3.72
N LYS A 95 11.33 -10.76 -2.44
CA LYS A 95 10.16 -11.01 -1.59
C LYS A 95 9.48 -9.71 -1.29
N PHE A 96 8.17 -9.68 -1.49
CA PHE A 96 7.33 -8.55 -1.12
C PHE A 96 6.36 -8.95 -0.01
N TYR A 97 6.40 -8.23 1.11
CA TYR A 97 5.54 -8.51 2.26
C TYR A 97 4.33 -7.57 2.30
N TYR A 98 3.17 -8.14 2.59
CA TYR A 98 1.93 -7.40 2.78
C TYR A 98 1.09 -8.03 3.87
N LYS A 99 0.18 -7.24 4.45
CA LYS A 99 -0.84 -7.71 5.38
C LYS A 99 -2.20 -7.70 4.70
N GLU A 100 -2.98 -8.74 4.92
CA GLU A 100 -4.35 -8.82 4.40
C GLU A 100 -5.33 -8.08 5.31
N LEU A 101 -6.13 -7.18 4.76
CA LEU A 101 -7.13 -6.47 5.56
C LEU A 101 -8.44 -7.28 5.60
N PRO A 102 -9.08 -7.38 6.76
CA PRO A 102 -10.43 -7.91 6.86
C PRO A 102 -11.47 -7.08 6.08
N SER A 103 -11.35 -5.74 6.13
CA SER A 103 -12.15 -4.80 5.35
C SER A 103 -11.54 -3.39 5.38
N LEU A 104 -11.97 -2.52 4.46
CA LEU A 104 -11.59 -1.10 4.48
C LEU A 104 -12.11 -0.37 5.72
N GLN A 105 -13.27 -0.76 6.25
CA GLN A 105 -13.83 -0.14 7.45
C GLN A 105 -12.96 -0.44 8.69
N VAL A 106 -12.52 -1.69 8.85
CA VAL A 106 -11.64 -2.09 9.97
C VAL A 106 -10.30 -1.34 9.93
N LEU A 107 -9.82 -1.00 8.74
CA LEU A 107 -8.65 -0.14 8.57
C LEU A 107 -8.93 1.30 9.03
N GLU A 108 -10.03 1.89 8.57
CA GLU A 108 -10.42 3.25 8.97
C GLU A 108 -10.57 3.38 10.48
N ASP A 109 -11.23 2.40 11.11
CA ASP A 109 -11.39 2.33 12.56
C ASP A 109 -10.02 2.22 13.27
N TYR A 110 -9.14 1.34 12.78
CA TYR A 110 -7.80 1.15 13.36
C TYR A 110 -6.97 2.45 13.32
N PHE A 111 -6.92 3.12 12.17
CA PHE A 111 -6.14 4.34 12.01
C PHE A 111 -6.79 5.59 12.63
N THR A 112 -8.10 5.59 12.84
CA THR A 112 -8.78 6.63 13.62
C THR A 112 -8.41 6.51 15.09
N ASN A 113 -8.52 5.30 15.66
CA ASN A 113 -8.16 5.04 17.06
C ASN A 113 -6.68 5.32 17.38
N LEU A 114 -5.78 5.13 16.40
CA LEU A 114 -4.36 5.48 16.56
C LEU A 114 -4.09 6.99 16.62
N LYS A 115 -4.95 7.83 16.04
CA LYS A 115 -4.79 9.30 16.06
C LYS A 115 -5.36 9.95 17.31
N GLU A 116 -6.22 9.24 18.03
CA GLU A 116 -6.83 9.71 19.29
C GLU A 116 -6.00 9.36 20.53
N GLN A 117 -4.87 8.66 20.36
CA GLN A 117 -3.87 8.38 21.40
C GLN A 117 -2.75 9.43 21.39
#